data_AF-A0A9P6E3F9-F1
#
_entry.id   AF-A0A9P6E3F9-F1
#
_cell.length_a   1.000
_cell.length_b   1.000
_cell.length_c   1.000
_cell.angle_alpha   90.00
_cell.angle_beta   90.00
_cell.angle_gamma   90.00
#
_symmetry.space_group_name_H-M   'P 1'
#
loop_
_entity.id
_entity.type
_entity.pdbx_description
1 polymer ?
#
loop_
_entity_poly.entity_id
_entity_poly.type
_entity_poly.pdbx_seq_one_letter_code
_entity_poly.pdbx_strand_id
1 'polypeptide(L)'
;QILEEKISRLGPDGIGLRDFASRYNGARVVPSLTTQTQPAGSDDHPVNSPYMAIDDDLRPGRCWPFIGRSGQLGILFPSPVKITHFTMDHISKEVALHLKNAPQRVVVWGL
;
A
#
# COMPACT_ATOMS: atom_id res chain seq x y z
N GLN A 1 30.49 -11.83 -1.37
CA GLN A 1 29.80 -12.78 -2.26
C GLN A 1 28.40 -13.14 -1.74
N ILE A 2 28.22 -13.58 -0.49
CA ILE A 2 26.90 -13.89 0.10
C ILE A 2 25.98 -12.65 0.24
N LEU A 3 26.54 -11.47 0.52
CA LEU A 3 25.77 -10.24 0.71
C LEU A 3 25.14 -9.74 -0.60
N GLU A 4 25.91 -9.73 -1.69
CA GLU A 4 25.45 -9.36 -3.03
C GLU A 4 24.35 -10.31 -3.54
N GLU A 5 24.47 -11.60 -3.25
CA GLU A 5 23.46 -12.59 -3.62
C GLU A 5 22.15 -12.39 -2.86
N LYS A 6 22.22 -11.99 -1.59
CA LYS A 6 21.03 -11.60 -0.80
C LYS A 6 20.40 -10.32 -1.32
N ILE A 7 21.19 -9.31 -1.65
CA ILE A 7 20.71 -8.03 -2.19
C ILE A 7 20.08 -8.23 -3.57
N SER A 8 20.63 -9.10 -4.42
CA SER A 8 20.06 -9.37 -5.75
C SER A 8 18.75 -10.16 -5.70
N ARG A 9 18.52 -10.97 -4.66
CA ARG A 9 17.26 -11.71 -4.46
C ARG A 9 16.15 -10.82 -3.91
N LEU A 10 16.51 -9.79 -3.17
CA LEU A 10 15.62 -8.69 -2.80
C LEU A 10 15.43 -7.88 -4.08
N GLY A 11 14.27 -8.02 -4.74
CA GLY A 11 13.96 -7.17 -5.91
C GLY A 11 14.01 -5.68 -5.55
N PRO A 12 13.75 -4.76 -6.51
CA PRO A 12 13.65 -3.33 -6.23
C PRO A 12 12.68 -2.99 -5.07
N ASP A 13 11.70 -3.86 -4.82
CA ASP A 13 10.70 -3.81 -3.76
C ASP A 13 11.05 -4.65 -2.51
N GLY A 14 12.20 -5.34 -2.49
CA GLY A 14 12.61 -6.24 -1.42
C GLY A 14 11.95 -7.63 -1.42
N ILE A 15 11.03 -7.91 -2.34
CA ILE A 15 10.30 -9.19 -2.42
C ILE A 15 10.76 -10.03 -3.60
N GLY A 16 11.18 -9.39 -4.71
CA GLY A 16 11.66 -10.08 -5.89
C GLY A 16 10.55 -10.76 -6.71
N LEU A 17 9.28 -10.37 -6.47
CA LEU A 17 8.11 -10.78 -7.24
C LEU A 17 7.53 -9.56 -7.95
N ARG A 18 6.82 -9.77 -9.06
CA ARG A 18 6.15 -8.66 -9.75
C ARG A 18 4.94 -8.18 -8.93
N ASP A 19 4.92 -6.88 -8.62
CA ASP A 19 3.75 -6.23 -8.04
C ASP A 19 2.74 -5.82 -9.13
N PHE A 20 1.65 -6.59 -9.27
CA PHE A 20 0.55 -6.27 -10.19
C PHE A 20 -0.37 -5.16 -9.68
N ALA A 21 -0.31 -4.84 -8.38
CA ALA A 21 -1.10 -3.80 -7.74
C ALA A 21 -0.43 -2.43 -7.81
N SER A 22 0.87 -2.35 -8.11
CA SER A 22 1.60 -1.08 -8.24
C SER A 22 0.99 -0.16 -9.30
N ARG A 23 0.77 1.11 -8.94
CA ARG A 23 0.36 2.16 -9.88
C ARG A 23 1.36 2.37 -11.02
N TYR A 24 2.64 2.11 -10.77
CA TYR A 24 3.69 2.20 -11.80
C TYR A 24 3.63 1.03 -12.78
N ASN A 25 2.98 -0.08 -12.41
CA ASN A 25 2.70 -1.22 -13.28
C ASN A 25 1.31 -1.15 -13.94
N GLY A 26 0.62 0.00 -13.88
CA GLY A 26 -0.64 0.25 -14.57
C GLY A 26 -1.90 -0.12 -13.79
N ALA A 27 -1.76 -0.52 -12.53
CA ALA A 27 -2.91 -0.72 -11.65
C ALA A 27 -3.63 0.59 -11.35
N ARG A 28 -4.93 0.51 -11.07
CA ARG A 28 -5.78 1.67 -10.81
C ARG A 28 -6.63 1.45 -9.57
N VAL A 29 -6.85 2.53 -8.83
CA VAL A 29 -7.86 2.55 -7.75
C VAL A 29 -9.25 2.59 -8.39
N VAL A 30 -10.17 1.77 -7.87
CA VAL A 30 -11.59 1.76 -8.25
C VAL A 30 -12.37 2.60 -7.24
N PRO A 31 -12.78 3.85 -7.57
CA PRO A 31 -13.33 4.77 -6.57
C PRO A 31 -14.63 4.27 -5.94
N SER A 32 -15.50 3.60 -6.71
CA SER A 32 -16.77 3.05 -6.20
C SER A 32 -16.60 1.91 -5.19
N LEU A 33 -15.41 1.30 -5.12
CA LEU A 33 -15.06 0.22 -4.19
C LEU A 33 -14.02 0.66 -3.16
N THR A 34 -13.72 1.97 -3.08
CA THR A 34 -12.68 2.52 -2.20
C THR A 34 -13.30 3.47 -1.20
N THR A 35 -12.96 3.29 0.08
CA THR A 35 -13.44 4.16 1.16
C THR A 35 -13.02 5.61 0.93
N GLN A 36 -13.81 6.54 1.45
CA GLN A 36 -13.48 7.95 1.36
C GLN A 36 -12.17 8.26 2.09
N THR A 37 -11.27 8.98 1.41
CA THR A 37 -10.04 9.52 2.01
C THR A 37 -10.38 10.45 3.17
N GLN A 38 -9.58 10.37 4.23
CA GLN A 38 -9.70 11.30 5.35
C GLN A 38 -9.41 12.73 4.86
N PRO A 39 -10.29 13.71 5.10
CA PRO A 39 -10.04 15.10 4.72
C PRO A 39 -8.79 15.63 5.43
N ALA A 40 -8.16 16.65 4.84
CA ALA A 40 -7.08 17.37 5.51
C ALA A 40 -7.57 17.84 6.89
N GLY A 41 -6.73 17.65 7.91
CA GLY A 41 -6.99 18.21 9.23
C GLY A 41 -6.87 19.74 9.21
N SER A 42 -7.00 20.36 10.38
CA SER A 42 -6.65 21.77 10.58
C SER A 42 -5.15 22.06 10.36
N ASP A 43 -4.32 21.02 10.38
CA ASP A 43 -2.91 21.06 10.02
C ASP A 43 -2.78 20.96 8.50
N ASP A 44 -1.94 21.81 7.91
CA ASP A 44 -1.70 22.01 6.46
C ASP A 44 -1.04 20.79 5.76
N HIS A 45 -1.38 19.58 6.18
CA HIS A 45 -0.88 18.35 5.61
C HIS A 45 -1.66 17.99 4.34
N PRO A 46 -0.95 17.63 3.26
CA PRO A 46 -1.60 17.29 2.00
C PRO A 46 -2.52 16.07 2.15
N VAL A 47 -3.68 16.14 1.50
CA VAL A 47 -4.61 15.01 1.43
C VAL A 47 -3.98 13.91 0.58
N ASN A 48 -3.57 12.82 1.23
CA ASN A 48 -2.99 11.69 0.52
C ASN A 48 -4.06 10.89 -0.21
N SER A 49 -3.88 10.70 -1.51
CA SER A 49 -4.77 9.92 -2.38
C SER A 49 -4.70 8.42 -2.05
N PRO A 50 -5.76 7.63 -2.33
CA PRO A 50 -5.69 6.16 -2.25
C PRO A 50 -4.58 5.54 -3.10
N TYR A 51 -4.10 6.25 -4.13
CA TYR A 51 -2.94 5.82 -4.92
C TYR A 51 -1.67 5.64 -4.07
N MET A 52 -1.55 6.28 -2.91
CA MET A 52 -0.41 6.09 -2.00
C MET A 52 -0.38 4.68 -1.40
N ALA A 53 -1.51 3.97 -1.33
CA ALA A 53 -1.55 2.59 -0.85
C ALA A 53 -1.07 1.57 -1.91
N ILE A 54 -0.87 2.00 -3.15
CA ILE A 54 -0.34 1.20 -4.26
C ILE A 54 0.90 1.84 -4.89
N ASP A 55 1.55 2.71 -4.11
CA ASP A 55 2.86 3.33 -4.37
C ASP A 55 3.90 2.62 -3.49
N ASP A 56 5.16 2.67 -3.87
CA ASP A 56 6.26 1.99 -3.16
C ASP A 56 6.94 2.88 -2.10
N ASP A 57 6.51 4.14 -1.99
CA ASP A 57 7.10 5.10 -1.07
C ASP A 57 6.66 4.90 0.39
N LEU A 58 7.51 4.23 1.18
CA LEU A 58 7.30 3.98 2.61
C LEU A 58 7.88 5.05 3.55
N ARG A 59 8.04 6.30 3.10
CA ARG A 59 8.46 7.38 4.01
C ARG A 59 7.35 7.75 5.01
N PRO A 60 7.68 8.25 6.21
CA PRO A 60 6.69 8.74 7.17
C PRO A 60 5.74 9.75 6.53
N GLY A 61 4.43 9.58 6.75
CA GLY A 61 3.39 10.43 6.15
C GLY A 61 3.04 10.11 4.70
N ARG A 62 3.72 9.16 4.04
CA ARG A 62 3.40 8.67 2.69
C ARG A 62 2.50 7.44 2.79
N CYS A 63 1.34 7.61 3.39
CA CYS A 63 0.30 6.58 3.48
C CYS A 63 -1.06 7.16 3.13
N TRP A 64 -2.03 6.32 2.80
CA TRP A 64 -3.39 6.75 2.56
C TRP A 64 -4.25 6.61 3.83
N PRO A 65 -4.67 7.72 4.46
CA PRO A 65 -5.65 7.69 5.54
C PRO A 65 -7.08 7.70 4.98
N PHE A 66 -7.95 6.91 5.58
CA PHE A 66 -9.39 6.87 5.24
C PHE A 66 -10.25 7.12 6.48
N ILE A 67 -11.49 7.53 6.26
CA ILE A 67 -12.42 7.83 7.35
C ILE A 67 -12.82 6.54 8.07
N GLY A 68 -12.71 6.54 9.40
CA GLY A 68 -13.17 5.46 10.26
C GLY A 68 -12.08 4.44 10.63
N ARG A 69 -12.51 3.29 11.17
CA ARG A 69 -11.63 2.20 11.62
C ARG A 69 -11.69 0.95 10.73
N SER A 70 -12.51 1.01 9.70
CA SER A 70 -12.70 -0.06 8.73
C SER A 70 -12.90 0.59 7.38
N GLY A 71 -12.19 0.08 6.38
CA GLY A 71 -12.18 0.64 5.06
C GLY A 71 -11.88 -0.45 4.04
N GLN A 72 -12.02 -0.07 2.78
CA GLN A 72 -11.82 -0.93 1.63
C GLN A 72 -11.02 -0.16 0.58
N LEU A 73 -10.15 -0.87 -0.12
CA LEU A 73 -9.42 -0.38 -1.28
C LEU A 73 -9.75 -1.29 -2.47
N GLY A 74 -10.38 -0.73 -3.50
CA GLY A 74 -10.60 -1.41 -4.75
C GLY A 74 -9.41 -1.20 -5.69
N ILE A 75 -8.80 -2.29 -6.17
CA ILE A 75 -7.66 -2.24 -7.09
C ILE A 75 -8.02 -2.99 -8.37
N LEU A 76 -7.89 -2.33 -9.51
CA LEU A 76 -8.00 -2.92 -10.84
C LEU A 76 -6.60 -3.18 -11.39
N PHE A 77 -6.28 -4.43 -11.68
CA PHE A 77 -5.02 -4.81 -12.31
C PHE A 77 -5.03 -4.50 -13.82
N PRO A 78 -3.86 -4.31 -14.44
CA PRO A 78 -3.75 -4.06 -15.88
C PRO A 78 -4.18 -5.25 -16.75
N SER A 79 -4.25 -6.45 -16.17
CA SER A 79 -4.68 -7.69 -16.82
C SER A 79 -5.25 -8.66 -15.77
N PRO A 80 -5.98 -9.72 -16.16
CA PRO A 80 -6.31 -10.80 -15.23
C PRO A 80 -5.05 -11.45 -14.65
N VAL A 81 -5.05 -11.72 -13.34
CA VAL A 81 -3.91 -12.30 -12.61
C VAL A 81 -4.41 -13.39 -11.66
N LYS A 82 -3.69 -14.50 -11.57
CA LYS A 82 -3.88 -15.50 -10.50
C LYS A 82 -3.09 -15.06 -9.27
N ILE A 83 -3.78 -14.51 -8.27
CA ILE A 83 -3.15 -14.07 -7.01
C ILE A 83 -2.62 -15.30 -6.26
N THR A 84 -1.36 -15.26 -5.86
CA THR A 84 -0.71 -16.31 -5.04
C THR A 84 -0.22 -15.78 -3.70
N HIS A 85 0.18 -14.51 -3.66
CA HIS A 85 0.69 -13.82 -2.50
C HIS A 85 0.16 -12.39 -2.52
N PHE A 86 0.11 -11.78 -1.34
CA PHE A 86 -0.09 -10.35 -1.20
C PHE A 86 0.89 -9.85 -0.13
N THR A 87 1.30 -8.61 -0.26
CA THR A 87 2.12 -7.91 0.73
C THR A 87 1.36 -6.68 1.22
N MET A 88 1.69 -6.23 2.43
CA MET A 88 1.16 -5.01 3.00
C MET A 88 2.21 -4.43 3.92
N ASP A 89 2.63 -3.21 3.62
CA ASP A 89 3.70 -2.55 4.33
C ASP A 89 3.18 -1.44 5.25
N HIS A 90 3.94 -1.19 6.31
CA HIS A 90 3.77 -0.06 7.19
C HIS A 90 5.16 0.40 7.65
N ILE A 91 5.31 1.69 7.92
CA ILE A 91 6.55 2.24 8.45
C ILE A 91 7.03 1.47 9.69
N SER A 92 8.36 1.35 9.84
CA SER A 92 9.00 0.64 10.95
C SER A 92 8.49 1.14 12.31
N LYS A 93 8.39 0.21 13.27
CA LYS A 93 7.99 0.53 14.64
C LYS A 93 8.90 1.54 15.34
N GLU A 94 10.15 1.62 14.91
CA GLU A 94 11.15 2.55 15.45
C GLU A 94 10.87 4.00 15.06
N VAL A 95 10.15 4.22 13.95
CA VAL A 95 9.87 5.57 13.38
C VAL A 95 8.38 5.92 13.48
N ALA A 96 7.52 4.94 13.74
CA ALA A 96 6.08 5.13 13.79
C ALA A 96 5.63 5.87 15.06
N LEU A 97 5.11 7.09 14.90
CA LEU A 97 4.49 7.85 16.00
C LEU A 97 3.23 7.16 16.55
N HIS A 98 2.44 6.51 15.69
CA HIS A 98 1.14 5.93 16.04
C HIS A 98 0.95 4.54 15.43
N LEU A 99 1.59 3.53 16.01
CA LEU A 99 1.46 2.12 15.59
C LEU A 99 0.03 1.58 15.55
N LYS A 100 -0.85 2.12 16.39
CA LYS A 100 -2.27 1.74 16.45
C LYS A 100 -3.04 2.01 15.17
N ASN A 101 -2.50 2.85 14.27
CA ASN A 101 -3.13 3.18 13.00
C ASN A 101 -2.85 2.13 11.91
N ALA A 102 -1.91 1.20 12.14
CA ALA A 102 -1.64 0.13 11.21
C ALA A 102 -2.84 -0.83 11.09
N PRO A 103 -3.18 -1.32 9.89
CA PRO A 103 -4.24 -2.31 9.71
C PRO A 103 -3.97 -3.59 10.51
N GLN A 104 -4.96 -4.05 11.27
CA GLN A 104 -4.82 -5.23 12.13
C GLN A 104 -5.48 -6.49 11.57
N ARG A 105 -6.56 -6.32 10.80
CA ARG A 105 -7.32 -7.41 10.19
C ARG A 105 -7.60 -7.05 8.74
N VAL A 106 -7.18 -7.92 7.84
CA VAL A 106 -7.31 -7.72 6.40
C VAL A 106 -7.93 -8.97 5.80
N VAL A 107 -8.88 -8.77 4.88
CA VAL A 107 -9.45 -9.84 4.07
C VAL A 107 -9.32 -9.41 2.62
N VAL A 108 -8.91 -10.34 1.77
CA VAL A 108 -8.72 -10.11 0.33
C VAL A 108 -9.77 -10.91 -0.44
N TRP A 109 -10.38 -10.26 -1.42
CA TRP A 109 -11.42 -10.84 -2.28
C TRP A 109 -11.03 -10.62 -3.75
N GLY A 110 -11.37 -11.58 -4.61
CA GLY A 110 -11.32 -11.42 -6.07
C GLY A 110 -12.73 -11.22 -6.62
N LEU A 111 -12.84 -10.36 -7.64
CA LEU A 111 -14.09 -10.05 -8.36
C LEU A 111 -13.97 -10.49 -9.82
#